data_AF-A0A2N3D9B6-F1
#
_entry.id   AF-A0A2N3D9B6-F1
#
_cell.length_a   1.000
_cell.length_b   1.000
_cell.length_c   1.000
_cell.angle_alpha   90.00
_cell.angle_beta   90.00
_cell.angle_gamma   90.00
#
_symmetry.space_group_name_H-M   'P 1'
#
loop_
_entity.id
_entity.type
_entity.pdbx_description
1 polymer ?
#
loop_
_entity_poly.entity_id
_entity_poly.type
_entity_poly.pdbx_seq_one_letter_code
_entity_poly.pdbx_strand_id
1 'polypeptide(L)'
;LARVRDVSINFDTMKPADVVAQLGDLAKPGNPWFGSAGELVAMAHLESGNRAEAGKLFADIAKDEEQPETLRSRARQMAGLLGVDAIVDVEKLLKDEGVIVSEGNGAVVAN
;
A
#
# COMPACT_ATOMS: atom_id res chain seq x y z
N LEU A 1 15.00 -7.02 -8.35
CA LEU A 1 14.76 -5.84 -9.21
C LEU A 1 14.32 -6.16 -10.63
N ALA A 2 15.09 -6.93 -11.43
CA ALA A 2 14.80 -7.16 -12.85
C ALA A 2 13.37 -7.66 -13.11
N ARG A 3 12.90 -8.65 -12.35
CA ARG A 3 11.53 -9.18 -12.46
C ARG A 3 10.44 -8.15 -12.17
N VAL A 4 10.61 -7.34 -11.13
CA VAL A 4 9.64 -6.28 -10.79
C VAL A 4 9.51 -5.30 -11.95
N ARG A 5 10.65 -4.86 -12.52
CA ARG A 5 10.65 -3.94 -13.67
C ARG A 5 10.01 -4.54 -14.92
N ASP A 6 10.31 -5.81 -15.21
CA ASP A 6 9.73 -6.52 -16.35
C ASP A 6 8.20 -6.59 -16.24
N VAL A 7 7.69 -6.96 -15.07
CA VAL A 7 6.24 -6.98 -14.82
C VAL A 7 5.65 -5.57 -14.86
N SER A 8 6.30 -4.56 -14.29
CA SER A 8 5.80 -3.17 -14.36
C SER A 8 5.66 -2.66 -15.80
N ILE A 9 6.60 -3.00 -16.69
CA ILE A 9 6.58 -2.55 -18.09
C ILE A 9 5.47 -3.26 -18.88
N ASN A 10 5.22 -4.54 -18.58
CA ASN A 10 4.27 -5.35 -19.33
C ASN A 10 2.88 -5.46 -18.68
N PHE A 11 2.68 -4.86 -17.49
CA PHE A 11 1.52 -5.06 -16.61
C PHE A 11 0.19 -5.03 -17.35
N ASP A 12 -0.07 -3.96 -18.12
CA ASP A 12 -1.34 -3.73 -18.84
C ASP A 12 -1.69 -4.82 -19.87
N THR A 13 -0.71 -5.66 -20.26
CA THR A 13 -0.89 -6.76 -21.23
C THR A 13 -0.87 -8.14 -20.58
N MET A 14 -0.49 -8.22 -19.30
CA MET A 14 -0.42 -9.46 -18.55
C MET A 14 -1.80 -9.87 -18.04
N LYS A 15 -2.01 -11.19 -17.87
CA LYS A 15 -3.16 -11.65 -17.09
C LYS A 15 -2.86 -11.39 -15.61
N PRO A 16 -3.87 -10.99 -14.80
CA PRO A 16 -3.68 -10.80 -13.38
C PRO A 16 -3.03 -12.00 -12.67
N ALA A 17 -3.44 -13.22 -13.02
CA ALA A 17 -2.87 -14.44 -12.45
C ALA A 17 -1.36 -14.59 -12.74
N ASP A 18 -0.89 -14.14 -13.90
CA ASP A 18 0.53 -14.21 -14.27
C ASP A 18 1.35 -13.20 -13.46
N VAL A 19 0.80 -12.01 -13.16
CA VAL A 19 1.43 -11.04 -12.26
C VAL A 19 1.59 -11.64 -10.86
N VAL A 20 0.52 -12.21 -10.30
CA VAL A 20 0.56 -12.84 -8.97
C VAL A 20 1.56 -14.01 -8.94
N ALA A 21 1.58 -14.85 -9.98
CA ALA A 21 2.53 -15.96 -10.07
C ALA A 21 4.00 -15.49 -10.11
N GLN A 22 4.30 -14.39 -10.80
CA GLN A 22 5.67 -13.90 -10.92
C GLN A 22 6.15 -13.13 -9.69
N LEU A 23 5.27 -12.33 -9.08
CA LEU A 23 5.63 -11.37 -8.03
C LEU A 23 5.14 -11.74 -6.63
N GLY A 24 4.25 -12.72 -6.48
CA GLY A 24 3.60 -13.05 -5.20
C GLY A 24 4.58 -13.35 -4.06
N ASP A 25 5.72 -13.98 -4.33
CA ASP A 25 6.76 -14.23 -3.33
C ASP A 25 7.55 -12.98 -2.94
N LEU A 26 7.62 -11.99 -3.83
CA LEU A 26 8.24 -10.70 -3.56
C LEU A 26 7.26 -9.75 -2.85
N ALA A 27 5.96 -9.94 -3.05
CA ALA A 27 4.87 -9.20 -2.41
C ALA A 27 4.55 -9.67 -0.98
N LYS A 28 5.57 -10.09 -0.22
CA LYS A 28 5.45 -10.51 1.18
C LYS A 28 6.23 -9.55 2.09
N PRO A 29 5.69 -9.17 3.27
CA PRO A 29 6.41 -8.34 4.24
C PRO A 29 7.81 -8.88 4.57
N GLY A 30 8.77 -7.98 4.78
CA GLY A 30 10.17 -8.30 5.01
C GLY A 30 10.97 -8.64 3.74
N ASN A 31 10.34 -8.73 2.57
CA ASN A 31 11.06 -8.79 1.31
C ASN A 31 11.53 -7.36 0.91
N PRO A 32 12.78 -7.15 0.46
CA PRO A 32 13.25 -5.84 0.00
C PRO A 32 12.45 -5.25 -1.16
N TRP A 33 11.72 -6.09 -1.90
CA TRP A 33 10.86 -5.68 -3.02
C TRP A 33 9.39 -5.54 -2.63
N PHE A 34 9.05 -5.70 -1.35
CA PHE A 34 7.66 -5.82 -0.89
C PHE A 34 6.79 -4.67 -1.33
N GLY A 35 7.18 -3.42 -1.09
CA GLY A 35 6.40 -2.24 -1.49
C GLY A 35 6.05 -2.24 -2.98
N SER A 36 7.06 -2.28 -3.85
CA SER A 36 6.86 -2.21 -5.30
C SER A 36 6.20 -3.46 -5.90
N ALA A 37 6.57 -4.66 -5.44
CA ALA A 37 5.94 -5.89 -5.92
C ALA A 37 4.51 -6.01 -5.40
N GLY A 38 4.28 -5.60 -4.16
CA GLY A 38 2.99 -5.63 -3.50
C GLY A 38 1.98 -4.69 -4.15
N GLU A 39 2.37 -3.47 -4.56
CA GLU A 39 1.48 -2.59 -5.32
C GLU A 39 1.00 -3.26 -6.62
N LEU A 40 1.90 -3.87 -7.39
CA LEU A 40 1.54 -4.56 -8.65
C LEU A 40 0.65 -5.78 -8.41
N VAL A 41 0.95 -6.59 -7.39
CA VAL A 41 0.13 -7.75 -7.03
C VAL A 41 -1.25 -7.31 -6.51
N ALA A 42 -1.33 -6.22 -5.75
CA ALA A 42 -2.59 -5.68 -5.28
C ALA A 42 -3.45 -5.16 -6.44
N MET A 43 -2.84 -4.49 -7.42
CA MET A 43 -3.52 -4.06 -8.64
C MET A 43 -4.02 -5.25 -9.47
N ALA A 44 -3.23 -6.31 -9.62
CA ALA A 44 -3.68 -7.54 -10.28
C ALA A 44 -4.87 -8.19 -9.53
N HIS A 45 -4.86 -8.18 -8.20
CA HIS A 45 -6.03 -8.59 -7.42
C HIS A 45 -7.26 -7.73 -7.72
N LEU A 46 -7.11 -6.41 -7.88
CA LEU A 46 -8.24 -5.54 -8.26
C LEU A 46 -8.79 -5.86 -9.65
N GLU A 47 -7.93 -6.05 -10.65
CA GLU A 47 -8.36 -6.39 -12.02
C GLU A 47 -9.08 -7.74 -12.10
N SER A 48 -8.70 -8.68 -11.23
CA SER A 48 -9.36 -9.98 -11.12
C SER A 48 -10.61 -9.97 -10.23
N GLY A 49 -11.03 -8.82 -9.71
CA GLY A 49 -12.19 -8.67 -8.82
C GLY A 49 -11.96 -9.09 -7.37
N ASN A 50 -10.73 -9.48 -7.02
CA ASN A 50 -10.31 -9.94 -5.69
C ASN A 50 -10.02 -8.74 -4.76
N ARG A 51 -11.06 -7.96 -4.48
CA ARG A 51 -10.96 -6.69 -3.74
C ARG A 51 -10.44 -6.86 -2.31
N ALA A 52 -10.79 -7.97 -1.65
CA ALA A 52 -10.38 -8.25 -0.27
C ALA A 52 -8.87 -8.50 -0.19
N GLU A 53 -8.33 -9.32 -1.09
CA GLU A 53 -6.91 -9.63 -1.19
C GLU A 53 -6.10 -8.37 -1.53
N ALA A 54 -6.58 -7.55 -2.46
CA ALA A 54 -5.97 -6.27 -2.78
C ALA A 54 -5.95 -5.33 -1.57
N GLY A 55 -7.08 -5.18 -0.88
CA GLY A 55 -7.21 -4.32 0.30
C GLY A 55 -6.28 -4.74 1.43
N LYS A 56 -6.18 -6.06 1.68
CA LYS A 56 -5.25 -6.61 2.65
C LYS A 56 -3.80 -6.27 2.28
N LEU A 57 -3.41 -6.45 1.01
CA LEU A 57 -2.04 -6.22 0.59
C LEU A 57 -1.64 -4.73 0.65
N PHE A 58 -2.54 -3.82 0.25
CA PHE A 58 -2.34 -2.39 0.45
C PHE A 58 -2.24 -2.01 1.94
N ALA A 59 -3.05 -2.62 2.80
CA ALA A 59 -2.95 -2.39 4.24
C ALA A 59 -1.63 -2.92 4.81
N ASP A 60 -1.15 -4.06 4.35
CA ASP A 60 0.15 -4.62 4.76
C ASP A 60 1.31 -3.69 4.33
N ILE A 61 1.26 -3.10 3.12
CA ILE A 61 2.24 -2.09 2.66
C ILE A 61 2.18 -0.84 3.53
N ALA A 62 0.98 -0.33 3.81
CA ALA A 62 0.80 0.86 4.64
C ALA A 62 1.36 0.71 6.07
N LYS A 63 1.28 -0.51 6.62
CA LYS A 63 1.75 -0.86 7.96
C LYS A 63 3.26 -1.11 8.04
N ASP A 64 3.92 -1.28 6.90
CA ASP A 64 5.36 -1.49 6.84
C ASP A 64 6.11 -0.16 6.96
N GLU A 65 6.68 0.11 8.14
CA GLU A 65 7.43 1.34 8.44
C GLU A 65 8.81 1.39 7.76
N GLU A 66 9.27 0.30 7.16
CA GLU A 66 10.50 0.29 6.35
C GLU A 66 10.27 0.91 4.96
N GLN A 67 9.01 1.08 4.55
CA GLN A 67 8.66 1.71 3.28
C GLN A 67 8.66 3.25 3.38
N PRO A 68 9.04 3.96 2.29
CA PRO A 68 8.93 5.42 2.24
C PRO A 68 7.49 5.90 2.52
N GLU A 69 7.36 7.01 3.26
CA GLU A 69 6.04 7.50 3.69
C GLU A 69 5.09 7.81 2.54
N THR A 70 5.61 8.29 1.42
CA THR A 70 4.83 8.56 0.21
C THR A 70 4.16 7.30 -0.35
N LEU A 71 4.83 6.15 -0.27
CA LEU A 71 4.27 4.86 -0.65
C LEU A 71 3.22 4.40 0.36
N ARG A 72 3.53 4.51 1.65
CA ARG A 72 2.61 4.12 2.73
C ARG A 72 1.30 4.92 2.67
N SER A 73 1.37 6.24 2.45
CA SER A 73 0.20 7.11 2.33
C SER A 73 -0.70 6.71 1.17
N ARG A 74 -0.13 6.46 -0.02
CA ARG A 74 -0.89 5.96 -1.17
C ARG A 74 -1.54 4.61 -0.88
N ALA A 75 -0.81 3.68 -0.27
CA ALA A 75 -1.32 2.37 0.08
C ALA A 75 -2.47 2.45 1.09
N ARG A 76 -2.40 3.35 2.10
CA ARG A 76 -3.51 3.61 3.04
C ARG A 76 -4.77 4.08 2.32
N GLN A 77 -4.63 5.00 1.37
CA GLN A 77 -5.76 5.50 0.58
C GLN A 77 -6.44 4.36 -0.21
N MET A 78 -5.65 3.50 -0.84
CA MET A 78 -6.15 2.33 -1.56
C MET A 78 -6.81 1.31 -0.63
N ALA A 79 -6.20 1.01 0.53
CA ALA A 79 -6.79 0.13 1.52
C ALA A 79 -8.14 0.66 2.03
N GLY A 80 -8.21 1.97 2.35
CA GLY A 80 -9.45 2.62 2.79
C GLY A 80 -10.56 2.58 1.74
N LEU A 81 -10.23 2.81 0.46
CA LEU A 81 -11.18 2.66 -0.66
C LEU A 81 -11.75 1.23 -0.78
N LEU A 82 -10.99 0.25 -0.32
CA LEU A 82 -11.36 -1.16 -0.32
C LEU A 82 -11.98 -1.62 1.01
N GLY A 83 -12.21 -0.69 1.94
CA GLY A 83 -12.84 -0.96 3.23
C GLY A 83 -11.92 -1.60 4.28
N VAL A 84 -10.60 -1.52 4.09
CA VAL A 84 -9.60 -2.06 5.00
C VAL A 84 -8.95 -0.93 5.80
N ASP A 85 -9.04 -1.01 7.12
CA ASP A 85 -8.34 -0.09 8.00
C ASP A 85 -6.83 -0.39 8.03
N ALA A 86 -6.07 0.58 7.58
CA ALA A 86 -4.62 0.54 7.47
C ALA A 86 -3.92 1.51 8.43
N ILE A 87 -4.67 2.24 9.26
CA ILE A 87 -4.13 3.21 10.20
C ILE A 87 -3.89 2.50 11.55
N VAL A 88 -2.63 2.40 11.96
CA VAL A 88 -2.26 1.77 13.25
C VAL A 88 -2.17 2.81 14.36
N ASP A 89 -1.61 3.97 14.05
CA ASP A 89 -1.42 5.09 14.98
C ASP A 89 -1.85 6.38 14.28
N VAL A 90 -2.96 6.95 14.77
CA VAL A 90 -3.55 8.18 14.21
C VAL A 90 -2.66 9.39 14.52
N GLU A 91 -2.07 9.47 15.71
CA GLU A 91 -1.24 10.62 16.09
C GLU A 91 0.04 10.66 15.27
N LYS A 92 0.69 9.50 15.09
CA LYS A 92 1.86 9.35 14.22
C LYS A 92 1.51 9.68 12.78
N LEU A 93 0.39 9.16 12.27
CA LEU A 93 -0.08 9.47 10.92
C LEU A 93 -0.27 10.98 10.72
N LEU A 94 -0.93 11.66 11.64
CA LEU A 94 -1.14 13.10 11.55
C LEU A 94 0.19 13.86 11.53
N LYS A 95 1.17 13.45 12.34
CA LYS A 95 2.53 14.02 12.32
C LYS A 95 3.24 13.77 10.98
N ASP A 96 3.17 12.56 10.44
CA ASP A 96 3.78 12.17 9.17
C ASP A 96 3.16 12.93 7.98
N GLU A 97 1.86 13.22 8.04
CA GLU A 97 1.12 14.04 7.04
C GLU A 97 1.28 15.56 7.28
N GLY A 98 2.13 15.97 8.22
CA GLY A 98 2.42 17.37 8.51
C GLY A 98 1.29 18.13 9.22
N VAL A 99 0.30 17.41 9.77
CA VAL A 99 -0.78 17.98 10.58
C VAL A 99 -0.27 18.22 12.00
N ILE A 100 -0.25 19.48 12.41
CA ILE A 100 0.15 19.86 13.77
C ILE A 100 -0.96 19.44 14.73
N VAL A 101 -0.73 18.36 15.48
CA VAL A 101 -1.60 17.95 16.58
C VAL A 101 -1.20 18.78 17.81
N SER A 102 -1.99 19.80 18.16
CA SER A 102 -1.78 20.58 19.38
C SER A 102 -2.00 19.66 20.60
N GLU A 103 -0.93 19.38 21.34
CA GLU A 103 -1.00 18.69 22.63
C GLU A 103 -1.68 19.62 23.66
N GLY A 104 -3.01 19.60 23.66
CA GLY A 104 -3.80 20.40 24.60
C GLY A 104 -5.11 20.87 24.01
N ASN A 105 -6.16 20.12 24.32
CA ASN A 105 -7.57 20.55 24.26
C ASN A 105 -8.18 20.74 22.85
N GLY A 106 -8.47 19.63 22.17
CA GLY A 106 -9.75 19.41 21.47
C GLY A 106 -10.21 20.43 20.41
N ALA A 107 -9.33 21.25 19.84
CA ALA A 107 -9.68 22.17 18.77
C ALA A 107 -8.69 22.03 17.62
N VAL A 108 -9.15 21.43 16.53
CA VAL A 108 -8.46 21.45 15.24
C VAL A 108 -8.52 22.89 14.73
N VAL A 109 -7.39 23.59 14.74
CA VAL A 109 -7.24 24.89 14.06
C VAL A 109 -6.88 24.62 12.60
N ALA A 110 -7.85 24.84 11.71
CA ALA A 110 -7.63 24.86 10.28
C ALA A 110 -7.03 26.21 9.86
N ASN A 111 -6.02 26.17 8.99
CA ASN A 111 -5.60 27.33 8.18
C ASN A 111 -6.41 27.39 6.89
#